data_AF-A0A2K3M5D5-F1
#
_entry.id   AF-A0A2K3M5D5-F1
#
_cell.length_a   1.000
_cell.length_b   1.000
_cell.length_c   1.000
_cell.angle_alpha   90.00
_cell.angle_beta   90.00
_cell.angle_gamma   90.00
#
_symmetry.space_group_name_H-M   'P 1'
#
loop_
_entity.id
_entity.type
_entity.pdbx_description
1 polymer ?
#
loop_
_entity_poly.entity_id
_entity_poly.type
_entity_poly.pdbx_seq_one_letter_code
_entity_poly.pdbx_strand_id
1 'polypeptide(L)'
;MQGENLRKGTWLQEEDEQLTSFVTRLGERRWDSLAKVAGLRRSGKSCRLRWLNYLRPNLKHGPYSVEEERLIIQLQQQWGNK
;
A
#
# COMPACT_ATOMS: atom_id res chain seq x y z
N MET A 1 24.50 -6.70 -6.31
CA MET A 1 23.68 -5.87 -7.23
C MET A 1 23.45 -4.53 -6.55
N GLN A 2 23.78 -3.45 -7.25
CA GLN A 2 23.91 -2.10 -6.71
C GLN A 2 22.67 -1.67 -5.90
N GLY A 3 22.90 -1.24 -4.66
CA GLY A 3 21.91 -0.49 -3.90
C GLY A 3 21.77 0.87 -4.55
N GLU A 4 20.93 0.97 -5.59
CA GLU A 4 20.48 2.27 -6.06
C GLU A 4 19.94 3.04 -4.86
N ASN A 5 20.29 4.33 -4.74
CA ASN A 5 19.78 5.20 -3.70
C ASN A 5 18.25 5.29 -3.83
N LEU A 6 17.55 4.40 -3.13
CA LEU A 6 16.10 4.36 -3.04
C LEU A 6 15.63 5.62 -2.31
N ARG A 7 14.61 6.28 -2.86
CA ARG A 7 14.00 7.44 -2.22
C ARG A 7 13.30 6.97 -0.95
N LYS A 8 13.60 7.67 0.14
CA LYS A 8 12.91 7.55 1.43
C LYS A 8 12.01 8.78 1.61
N GLY A 9 10.97 8.63 2.42
CA GLY A 9 10.05 9.73 2.74
C GLY A 9 8.78 9.72 1.89
N THR A 10 8.12 10.88 1.84
CA THR A 10 6.78 11.10 1.28
C THR A 10 6.70 10.64 -0.17
N TRP A 11 5.59 9.99 -0.53
CA TRP A 11 5.27 9.64 -1.91
C TRP A 11 4.79 10.86 -2.67
N LEU A 12 5.33 11.06 -3.86
CA LEU A 12 4.83 12.08 -4.78
C LEU A 12 3.61 11.54 -5.53
N GLN A 13 2.78 12.46 -6.01
CA GLN A 13 1.59 12.10 -6.78
C GLN A 13 1.96 11.31 -8.06
N GLU A 14 3.05 11.68 -8.73
CA GLU A 14 3.50 10.99 -9.94
C GLU A 14 3.95 9.54 -9.63
N GLU A 15 4.55 9.32 -8.45
CA GLU A 15 4.92 7.97 -8.00
C GLU A 15 3.67 7.13 -7.74
N ASP A 16 2.61 7.72 -7.17
CA ASP A 16 1.34 7.04 -6.90
C ASP A 16 0.59 6.69 -8.19
N GLU A 17 0.54 7.61 -9.15
CA GLU A 17 -0.07 7.39 -10.47
C GLU A 17 0.66 6.27 -11.23
N GLN A 18 1.99 6.31 -11.21
CA GLN A 18 2.82 5.27 -11.83
C GLN A 18 2.60 3.92 -11.16
N LEU A 19 2.62 3.85 -9.83
CA LEU A 19 2.36 2.62 -9.09
C LEU A 19 0.97 2.07 -9.43
N THR A 20 -0.05 2.92 -9.43
CA THR A 20 -1.44 2.53 -9.72
C THR A 20 -1.59 1.97 -11.13
N SER A 21 -1.01 2.63 -12.13
CA SER A 21 -1.03 2.19 -13.52
C SER A 21 -0.41 0.80 -13.69
N PHE A 22 0.77 0.57 -13.09
CA PHE A 22 1.48 -0.71 -13.21
C PHE A 22 0.81 -1.83 -12.42
N VAL A 23 0.26 -1.56 -11.24
CA VAL A 23 -0.50 -2.55 -10.47
C VAL A 23 -1.78 -2.95 -11.20
N THR A 24 -2.48 -2.01 -11.81
CA THR A 24 -3.69 -2.28 -12.60
C THR A 24 -3.39 -3.19 -13.79
N ARG A 25 -2.23 -3.01 -14.44
CA ARG A 25 -1.82 -3.79 -15.62
C ARG A 25 -1.22 -5.16 -15.31
N LEU A 26 -0.41 -5.27 -14.25
CA LEU A 26 0.40 -6.47 -13.95
C LEU A 26 -0.14 -7.29 -12.76
N GLY A 27 -1.07 -6.72 -12.01
CA GLY A 27 -1.66 -7.26 -10.78
C GLY A 27 -0.86 -6.92 -9.51
N GLU A 28 -1.48 -7.15 -8.36
CA GLU A 28 -0.97 -6.88 -7.00
C GLU A 28 0.09 -7.92 -6.54
N ARG A 29 1.09 -8.23 -7.36
CA ARG A 29 2.07 -9.31 -7.12
C ARG A 29 3.48 -8.93 -7.51
N ARG A 30 4.46 -9.69 -7.01
CA ARG A 30 5.89 -9.58 -7.39
C ARG A 30 6.39 -8.12 -7.31
N TRP A 31 6.17 -7.49 -6.16
CA TRP A 31 6.38 -6.04 -5.96
C TRP A 31 7.79 -5.55 -6.28
N ASP A 32 8.84 -6.35 -6.06
CA ASP A 32 10.20 -5.97 -6.42
C ASP A 32 10.39 -5.87 -7.93
N SER A 33 9.81 -6.81 -8.69
CA SER A 33 9.80 -6.74 -10.15
C SER A 33 8.94 -5.59 -10.64
N LEU A 34 7.78 -5.38 -10.03
CA LEU A 34 6.88 -4.28 -10.35
C LEU A 34 7.58 -2.92 -10.18
N ALA A 35 8.24 -2.69 -9.04
CA ALA A 35 8.95 -1.43 -8.78
C ALA A 35 10.02 -1.15 -9.85
N LYS A 36 10.79 -2.18 -10.23
CA LYS A 36 11.82 -2.06 -11.27
C LYS A 36 11.24 -1.76 -12.64
N VAL A 37 10.21 -2.49 -13.08
CA VAL A 37 9.60 -2.31 -14.40
C VAL A 37 8.81 -1.00 -14.47
N ALA A 38 8.23 -0.58 -13.34
CA ALA A 38 7.60 0.73 -13.20
C ALA A 38 8.62 1.88 -13.14
N GLY A 39 9.93 1.62 -13.05
CA GLY A 39 10.95 2.67 -12.93
C GLY A 39 10.88 3.47 -11.62
N LEU A 40 10.19 2.93 -10.60
CA LEU A 40 10.05 3.59 -9.31
C LEU A 40 11.35 3.48 -8.53
N ARG A 41 11.82 4.60 -7.99
CA ARG A 41 12.97 4.63 -7.06
C ARG A 41 12.57 4.23 -5.63
N ARG A 42 11.71 3.20 -5.52
CA ARG A 42 11.12 2.67 -4.28
C ARG A 42 11.36 1.17 -4.21
N SER A 43 11.50 0.61 -3.00
CA SER A 43 11.57 -0.85 -2.84
C SER A 43 10.22 -1.49 -3.14
N GLY A 44 10.19 -2.76 -3.52
CA GLY A 44 8.94 -3.50 -3.70
C GLY A 44 8.12 -3.55 -2.40
N LYS A 45 8.78 -3.71 -1.24
CA LYS A 45 8.12 -3.58 0.08
C LYS A 45 7.43 -2.22 0.24
N SER A 46 8.09 -1.13 -0.15
CA SER A 46 7.50 0.22 -0.07
C SER A 46 6.31 0.38 -1.02
N CYS A 47 6.41 -0.13 -2.25
CA CYS A 47 5.31 -0.13 -3.21
C CYS A 47 4.10 -0.92 -2.70
N ARG A 48 4.33 -2.13 -2.15
CA ARG A 48 3.27 -2.96 -1.56
C ARG A 48 2.54 -2.21 -0.44
N LEU A 49 3.29 -1.62 0.49
CA LEU A 49 2.70 -0.89 1.61
C LEU A 49 1.93 0.35 1.12
N ARG A 50 2.47 1.09 0.15
CA ARG A 50 1.78 2.25 -0.42
C ARG A 50 0.46 1.85 -1.06
N TRP A 51 0.47 0.79 -1.86
CA TRP A 51 -0.75 0.28 -2.50
C TRP A 51 -1.79 -0.14 -1.48
N LEU A 52 -1.45 -1.06 -0.58
CA LEU A 52 -2.40 -1.66 0.35
C LEU A 52 -2.98 -0.65 1.35
N ASN A 53 -2.19 0.35 1.77
CA ASN A 53 -2.58 1.28 2.82
C ASN A 53 -3.10 2.63 2.31
N TYR A 54 -2.95 2.95 1.01
CA TYR A 54 -3.34 4.27 0.51
C TYR A 54 -3.99 4.29 -0.88
N LEU A 55 -3.57 3.45 -1.83
CA LEU A 55 -3.99 3.60 -3.23
C LEU A 55 -5.03 2.59 -3.68
N ARG A 56 -5.22 1.49 -2.95
CA ARG A 56 -6.15 0.44 -3.34
C ARG A 56 -7.58 0.98 -3.40
N PRO A 57 -8.33 0.80 -4.51
CA PRO A 57 -9.62 1.47 -4.71
C PRO A 57 -10.69 1.23 -3.64
N ASN A 58 -10.67 0.05 -3.01
CA ASN A 58 -11.67 -0.34 -2.01
C ASN A 58 -11.23 -0.02 -0.58
N LEU A 59 -10.23 0.85 -0.42
CA LEU A 59 -9.79 1.28 0.89
C LEU A 59 -10.65 2.44 1.38
N LYS A 60 -11.33 2.26 2.51
CA LYS A 60 -12.10 3.32 3.14
C LYS A 60 -11.15 4.31 3.80
N HIS A 61 -11.23 5.57 3.39
CA HIS A 61 -10.54 6.69 4.02
C HIS A 61 -11.54 7.49 4.85
N GLY A 62 -11.18 7.81 6.09
CA GLY A 62 -12.02 8.61 6.99
C GLY A 62 -12.36 7.90 8.29
N PRO A 63 -13.21 8.52 9.11
CA PRO A 63 -13.59 7.95 10.40
C PRO A 63 -14.39 6.65 10.23
N TYR A 64 -14.30 5.80 11.24
CA TYR A 64 -15.16 4.65 11.35
C TYR A 64 -16.59 5.10 11.67
N SER A 65 -17.56 4.34 11.18
CA SER A 65 -18.94 4.42 11.62
C SER A 65 -19.08 3.84 13.03
N VAL A 66 -20.14 4.21 13.73
CA VAL A 66 -20.42 3.72 15.09
C VAL A 66 -20.57 2.19 15.10
N GLU A 67 -21.06 1.61 14.01
CA GLU A 67 -21.20 0.17 13.82
C GLU A 67 -19.83 -0.51 13.64
N GLU A 68 -18.94 0.08 12.84
CA GLU A 68 -17.56 -0.40 12.66
C GLU A 68 -16.78 -0.31 13.98
N GLU A 69 -16.89 0.80 14.72
CA GLU A 69 -16.24 0.96 16.02
C GLU A 69 -16.69 -0.10 17.02
N ARG A 70 -18.00 -0.33 17.12
CA ARG A 70 -18.56 -1.39 17.98
C ARG A 70 -18.02 -2.76 17.59
N LEU A 71 -17.99 -3.06 16.29
CA LEU A 71 -17.47 -4.33 15.80
C LEU A 71 -15.98 -4.50 16.11
N ILE A 72 -15.16 -3.46 15.90
CA ILE A 72 -13.73 -3.48 16.22
C ILE A 72 -13.51 -3.83 17.69
N ILE A 73 -14.26 -3.19 18.61
CA ILE A 73 -14.15 -3.46 20.06
C ILE A 73 -14.55 -4.91 20.38
N GLN A 74 -15.65 -5.40 19.80
CA GLN A 74 -16.11 -6.78 20.02
C GLN A 74 -15.06 -7.80 19.55
N LEU A 75 -14.52 -7.62 18.34
CA LEU A 75 -13.51 -8.51 17.78
C LEU A 75 -12.21 -8.45 18.58
N GLN A 76 -11.81 -7.27 19.06
CA GLN A 76 -10.64 -7.09 19.91
C GLN A 76 -10.78 -7.85 21.24
N GLN A 77 -11.95 -7.76 21.88
CA GLN A 77 -12.22 -8.51 23.13
C GLN A 77 -12.19 -10.01 22.90
N GLN A 78 -12.71 -10.47 21.76
CA GLN A 78 -12.81 -11.89 21.46
C GLN A 78 -11.46 -12.52 21.07
N TRP A 79 -10.61 -11.80 20.33
CA TRP A 79 -9.40 -12.39 19.73
C TRP A 79 -8.08 -11.73 20.12
N GLY A 80 -8.11 -10.54 20.73
CA GLY A 80 -6.91 -9.77 21.07
C GLY A 80 -6.12 -9.27 19.86
N ASN A 81 -4.95 -8.67 20.12
CA ASN A 81 -4.00 -8.31 19.08
C ASN A 81 -3.30 -9.59 18.58
N LYS A 82 -3.51 -9.94 17.31
CA LYS A 82 -2.80 -11.01 16.61
C LYS A 82 -1.93 -10.44 15.50
#